data_AF-A0A7Y5JT17-F1
#
_entry.id   AF-A0A7Y5JT17-F1
#
_cell.length_a   1.000
_cell.length_b   1.000
_cell.length_c   1.000
_cell.angle_alpha   90.00
_cell.angle_beta   90.00
_cell.angle_gamma   90.00
#
_symmetry.space_group_name_H-M   'P 1'
#
loop_
_entity.id
_entity.type
_entity.pdbx_description
1 polymer ?
#
loop_
_entity_poly.entity_id
_entity_poly.type
_entity_poly.pdbx_seq_one_letter_code
_entity_poly.pdbx_strand_id
1 'polypeptide(L)'
;MTVSTGLDEVVGAALDLVGDRRRVVLGIAGVPGAGKSTLADAVVAGVAEARGQEWVAHVPMDGYHLADVQLERLGALSRKGAPDTFDAEGYAHLLRRLVDEPDTWVYAPGFERTLEQPIAAAMVVPPSARLVVTEGNYLLLPEPRWEAARAAITEV
;
A
#
# COMPACT_ATOMS: atom_id res chain seq x y z
N MET A 1 -5.42 -3.67 -29.86
CA MET A 1 -6.05 -2.81 -28.84
C MET A 1 -6.90 -3.72 -27.97
N THR A 2 -6.25 -4.49 -27.09
CA THR A 2 -6.90 -5.54 -26.28
C THR A 2 -6.06 -5.76 -25.02
N VAL A 3 -6.04 -4.76 -24.15
CA VAL A 3 -5.51 -4.89 -22.77
C VAL A 3 -6.65 -4.71 -21.74
N SER A 4 -7.84 -4.27 -22.16
CA SER A 4 -8.92 -3.89 -21.24
C SER A 4 -9.51 -5.06 -20.46
N THR A 5 -9.66 -6.24 -21.08
CA THR A 5 -10.35 -7.38 -20.43
C THR A 5 -9.67 -7.82 -19.13
N GLY A 6 -8.33 -7.80 -19.06
CA GLY A 6 -7.61 -8.21 -17.85
C GLY A 6 -7.69 -7.19 -16.71
N LEU A 7 -7.65 -5.89 -17.01
CA LEU A 7 -7.76 -4.86 -15.96
C LEU A 7 -9.20 -4.77 -15.44
N ASP A 8 -10.18 -4.85 -16.34
CA ASP A 8 -11.60 -4.83 -15.99
C ASP A 8 -11.94 -6.02 -15.05
N GLU A 9 -11.37 -7.20 -15.31
CA GLU A 9 -11.47 -8.37 -14.42
C GLU A 9 -10.84 -8.12 -13.04
N VAL A 10 -9.64 -7.52 -12.97
CA VAL A 10 -8.98 -7.21 -11.70
C VAL A 10 -9.77 -6.17 -10.90
N VAL A 11 -10.31 -5.14 -11.55
CA VAL A 11 -11.18 -4.13 -10.91
C VAL A 11 -12.45 -4.79 -10.39
N GLY A 12 -13.08 -5.68 -11.17
CA GLY A 12 -14.23 -6.46 -10.75
C GLY A 12 -13.93 -7.30 -9.51
N ALA A 13 -12.82 -8.04 -9.52
CA ALA A 13 -12.38 -8.84 -8.38
C ALA A 13 -12.10 -7.98 -7.13
N ALA A 14 -11.53 -6.79 -7.30
CA ALA A 14 -11.30 -5.86 -6.18
C ALA A 14 -12.62 -5.33 -5.58
N LEU A 15 -13.64 -5.08 -6.40
CA LEU A 15 -14.98 -4.70 -5.94
C LEU A 15 -15.68 -5.86 -5.20
N ASP A 16 -15.55 -7.08 -5.72
CA ASP A 16 -16.10 -8.29 -5.10
C ASP A 16 -15.41 -8.61 -3.76
N LEU A 17 -14.09 -8.39 -3.67
CA LEU A 17 -13.33 -8.51 -2.43
C LEU A 17 -13.87 -7.60 -1.33
N VAL A 18 -14.34 -6.40 -1.67
CA VAL A 18 -14.92 -5.47 -0.71
C VAL A 18 -16.26 -6.00 -0.18
N GLY A 19 -17.16 -6.45 -1.06
CA GLY A 19 -18.46 -7.01 -0.68
C GLY A 19 -19.23 -6.15 0.34
N ASP A 20 -19.68 -6.76 1.43
CA ASP A 20 -20.37 -6.09 2.55
C ASP A 20 -19.44 -5.61 3.68
N ARG A 21 -18.11 -5.80 3.54
CA ARG A 21 -17.12 -5.47 4.58
C ARG A 21 -16.89 -3.96 4.68
N ARG A 22 -16.77 -3.38 5.88
CA ARG A 22 -16.60 -1.92 6.01
C ARG A 22 -15.40 -1.37 5.23
N ARG A 23 -14.24 -2.02 5.34
CA ARG A 23 -13.03 -1.75 4.57
C ARG A 23 -12.20 -3.02 4.41
N VAL A 24 -11.51 -3.15 3.28
CA VAL A 24 -10.52 -4.21 3.03
C VAL A 24 -9.23 -3.62 2.49
N VAL A 25 -8.15 -4.37 2.64
CA VAL A 25 -6.83 -4.03 2.07
C VAL A 25 -6.48 -5.05 0.99
N LEU A 26 -6.23 -4.58 -0.23
CA LEU A 26 -5.72 -5.36 -1.35
C LEU A 26 -4.23 -5.07 -1.52
N GLY A 27 -3.40 -6.10 -1.41
CA GLY A 27 -1.96 -6.02 -1.66
C GLY A 27 -1.62 -6.35 -3.11
N ILE A 28 -0.60 -5.68 -3.64
CA ILE A 28 0.02 -6.02 -4.92
C ILE A 28 1.50 -6.28 -4.66
N ALA A 29 1.90 -7.54 -4.75
CA ALA A 29 3.28 -7.97 -4.51
C ALA A 29 4.05 -8.20 -5.82
N GLY A 30 5.37 -8.10 -5.77
CA GLY A 30 6.24 -8.28 -6.93
C GLY A 30 7.59 -7.61 -6.78
N VAL A 31 8.57 -8.05 -7.56
CA VAL A 31 9.94 -7.52 -7.51
C VAL A 31 10.01 -6.04 -7.96
N PRO A 32 11.10 -5.32 -7.64
CA PRO A 32 11.34 -3.98 -8.21
C PRO A 32 11.22 -4.00 -9.74
N GLY A 33 10.58 -2.98 -10.31
CA GLY A 33 10.39 -2.87 -11.76
C GLY A 33 9.30 -3.77 -12.36
N ALA A 34 8.60 -4.60 -11.58
CA ALA A 34 7.54 -5.49 -12.07
C ALA A 34 6.23 -4.76 -12.48
N GLY A 35 6.14 -3.44 -12.35
CA GLY A 35 4.94 -2.66 -12.67
C GLY A 35 3.86 -2.64 -11.58
N LYS A 36 4.20 -2.96 -10.33
CA LYS A 36 3.25 -2.95 -9.19
C LYS A 36 2.50 -1.64 -9.05
N SER A 37 3.22 -0.52 -8.98
CA SER A 37 2.60 0.80 -8.81
C SER A 37 1.73 1.15 -10.03
N THR A 38 2.12 0.73 -11.25
CA THR A 38 1.28 0.89 -12.45
C THR A 38 -0.03 0.11 -12.34
N LEU A 39 0.00 -1.13 -11.85
CA LEU A 39 -1.21 -1.91 -11.62
C LEU A 39 -2.04 -1.31 -10.47
N ALA A 40 -1.41 -0.90 -9.37
CA ALA A 40 -2.08 -0.27 -8.24
C ALA A 40 -2.83 0.99 -8.67
N ASP A 41 -2.18 1.88 -9.41
CA ASP A 41 -2.78 3.12 -9.92
C ASP A 41 -3.93 2.82 -10.89
N ALA A 42 -3.79 1.79 -11.73
CA ALA A 42 -4.85 1.37 -12.65
C ALA A 42 -6.08 0.81 -11.91
N VAL A 43 -5.88 -0.01 -10.87
CA VAL A 43 -6.95 -0.53 -10.02
C VAL A 43 -7.65 0.60 -9.27
N VAL A 44 -6.88 1.53 -8.68
CA VAL A 44 -7.42 2.71 -8.00
C VAL A 44 -8.26 3.55 -8.95
N ALA A 45 -7.76 3.82 -10.16
CA ALA A 45 -8.49 4.58 -11.17
C ALA A 45 -9.80 3.90 -11.59
N GLY A 46 -9.77 2.60 -11.89
CA GLY A 46 -10.97 1.87 -12.30
C GLY A 46 -12.02 1.76 -11.19
N VAL A 47 -11.60 1.55 -9.94
CA VAL A 47 -12.52 1.54 -8.79
C VAL A 47 -13.08 2.93 -8.53
N ALA A 48 -12.26 3.98 -8.61
CA ALA A 48 -12.68 5.36 -8.46
C ALA A 48 -13.70 5.76 -9.53
N GLU A 49 -13.52 5.32 -10.78
CA GLU A 49 -14.50 5.51 -11.86
C GLU A 49 -15.84 4.84 -11.55
N ALA A 50 -15.80 3.61 -11.00
CA ALA A 50 -17.00 2.83 -10.71
C ALA A 50 -17.76 3.28 -9.44
N ARG A 51 -17.06 3.78 -8.42
CA ARG A 51 -17.63 4.01 -7.06
C ARG A 51 -17.40 5.42 -6.49
N GLY A 52 -16.57 6.23 -7.15
CA GLY A 52 -16.19 7.57 -6.71
C GLY A 52 -14.77 7.62 -6.12
N GLN A 53 -14.12 8.78 -6.28
CA GLN A 53 -12.71 8.99 -5.93
C GLN A 53 -12.36 8.64 -4.48
N GLU A 54 -13.23 8.97 -3.53
CA GLU A 54 -12.95 8.72 -2.11
C GLU A 54 -13.24 7.28 -1.67
N TRP A 55 -13.83 6.45 -2.54
CA TRP A 55 -14.17 5.06 -2.21
C TRP A 55 -12.95 4.14 -2.17
N VAL A 56 -11.85 4.57 -2.77
CA VAL A 56 -10.59 3.83 -2.84
C VAL A 56 -9.42 4.74 -2.46
N ALA A 57 -8.45 4.20 -1.71
CA ALA A 57 -7.21 4.89 -1.37
C ALA A 57 -6.00 4.03 -1.71
N HIS A 58 -4.88 4.66 -2.04
CA HIS A 58 -3.59 4.00 -2.27
C HIS A 58 -2.66 4.33 -1.10
N VAL A 59 -2.06 3.32 -0.47
CA VAL A 59 -1.06 3.46 0.59
C VAL A 59 0.12 2.53 0.28
N PRO A 60 1.18 2.99 -0.39
CA PRO A 60 2.31 2.15 -0.78
C PRO A 60 3.26 1.86 0.40
N MET A 61 3.91 0.69 0.37
CA MET A 61 4.94 0.28 1.33
C MET A 61 6.12 1.27 1.37
N ASP A 62 6.43 1.91 0.24
CA ASP A 62 7.60 2.79 0.12
C ASP A 62 7.58 4.00 1.07
N GLY A 63 6.40 4.45 1.51
CA GLY A 63 6.29 5.50 2.53
C GLY A 63 6.94 5.13 3.87
N TYR A 64 7.22 3.84 4.07
CA TYR A 64 7.83 3.29 5.29
C TYR A 64 9.31 2.97 5.15
N HIS A 65 9.99 3.46 4.10
CA HIS A 65 11.45 3.51 4.14
C HIS A 65 11.92 4.25 5.39
N LEU A 66 13.01 3.79 6.00
CA LEU A 66 13.70 4.60 6.98
C LEU A 66 14.35 5.80 6.26
N ALA A 67 14.29 6.98 6.88
CA ALA A 67 14.96 8.17 6.37
C ALA A 67 16.49 7.95 6.31
N ASP A 68 17.18 8.64 5.39
CA ASP A 68 18.62 8.44 5.20
C ASP A 68 19.42 8.68 6.47
N VAL A 69 19.05 9.69 7.27
CA VAL A 69 19.69 9.95 8.58
C VAL A 69 19.61 8.77 9.55
N GLN A 70 18.54 7.96 9.47
CA GLN A 70 18.43 6.73 10.25
C GLN A 70 19.26 5.61 9.64
N LEU A 71 19.26 5.48 8.31
CA LEU A 71 20.06 4.48 7.63
C LEU A 71 21.57 4.72 7.80
N GLU A 72 22.03 5.97 7.81
CA GLU A 72 23.40 6.35 8.13
C GLU A 72 23.76 5.95 9.56
N ARG A 73 22.90 6.28 10.55
CA ARG A 73 23.07 5.87 11.95
C ARG A 73 23.21 4.35 12.09
N LEU A 74 22.47 3.59 11.28
CA LEU A 74 22.47 2.13 11.30
C LEU A 74 23.56 1.51 10.41
N GLY A 75 24.32 2.30 9.64
CA GLY A 75 25.29 1.80 8.66
C GLY A 75 24.64 1.01 7.51
N ALA A 76 23.37 1.29 7.21
CA ALA A 76 22.55 0.55 6.25
C ALA A 76 22.20 1.34 4.98
N LEU A 77 22.66 2.59 4.83
CA LEU A 77 22.32 3.46 3.71
C LEU A 77 22.62 2.81 2.34
N SER A 78 23.74 2.10 2.22
CA SER A 78 24.10 1.39 0.98
C SER A 78 23.19 0.21 0.62
N ARG A 79 22.30 -0.19 1.53
CA ARG A 79 21.31 -1.26 1.34
C ARG A 79 19.88 -0.73 1.34
N LYS A 80 19.68 0.58 1.21
CA LYS A 80 18.34 1.19 1.13
C LYS A 80 17.49 0.44 0.10
N GLY A 81 16.27 0.07 0.53
CA GLY A 81 15.37 -0.79 -0.22
C GLY A 81 15.42 -2.26 0.17
N ALA A 82 16.37 -2.71 1.01
CA ALA A 82 16.37 -4.06 1.61
C ALA A 82 15.31 -4.19 2.73
N PRO A 83 14.87 -5.43 3.09
CA PRO A 83 13.75 -5.63 4.02
C PRO A 83 13.89 -4.97 5.39
N ASP A 84 15.12 -4.81 5.88
CA ASP A 84 15.46 -4.22 7.17
C ASP A 84 15.71 -2.71 7.12
N THR A 85 15.51 -2.09 5.95
CA THR A 85 15.61 -0.63 5.75
C THR A 85 14.25 0.08 5.74
N PHE A 86 13.22 -0.62 6.21
CA PHE A 86 11.85 -0.12 6.38
C PHE A 86 11.42 -0.19 7.84
N ASP A 87 10.51 0.70 8.23
CA ASP A 87 9.70 0.57 9.44
C ASP A 87 8.52 -0.39 9.16
N ALA A 88 8.80 -1.69 9.15
CA ALA A 88 7.81 -2.73 8.84
C ALA A 88 6.71 -2.82 9.92
N GLU A 89 7.06 -2.63 11.18
CA GLU A 89 6.13 -2.60 12.30
C GLU A 89 5.20 -1.38 12.22
N GLY A 90 5.72 -0.19 11.89
CA GLY A 90 4.93 1.01 11.66
C GLY A 90 3.96 0.85 10.48
N TYR A 91 4.41 0.19 9.42
CA TYR A 91 3.56 -0.13 8.27
C TYR A 91 2.43 -1.10 8.65
N ALA A 92 2.75 -2.18 9.36
CA ALA A 92 1.77 -3.13 9.87
C ALA A 92 0.75 -2.46 10.81
N HIS A 93 1.21 -1.55 11.67
CA HIS A 93 0.34 -0.79 12.56
C HIS A 93 -0.64 0.10 11.77
N LEU A 94 -0.17 0.79 10.72
CA LEU A 94 -1.05 1.58 9.86
C LEU A 94 -2.09 0.70 9.15
N LEU A 95 -1.67 -0.38 8.50
CA LEU A 95 -2.60 -1.26 7.77
C LEU A 95 -3.70 -1.79 8.69
N ARG A 96 -3.33 -2.24 9.89
CA ARG A 96 -4.30 -2.69 10.90
C ARG A 96 -5.23 -1.56 11.33
N ARG A 97 -4.69 -0.36 11.61
CA ARG A 97 -5.49 0.81 11.96
C ARG A 97 -6.50 1.16 10.88
N LEU A 98 -6.11 1.09 9.60
CA LEU A 98 -7.01 1.38 8.48
C LEU A 98 -8.23 0.46 8.49
N VAL A 99 -8.06 -0.82 8.83
CA VAL A 99 -9.13 -1.83 8.93
C VAL A 99 -9.97 -1.67 10.20
N ASP A 100 -9.32 -1.45 11.35
CA ASP A 100 -9.97 -1.39 12.66
C ASP A 100 -10.76 -0.08 12.88
N GLU A 101 -10.27 1.03 12.32
CA GLU A 101 -10.81 2.39 12.50
C GLU A 101 -11.29 3.03 11.17
N PRO A 102 -12.18 2.38 10.40
CA PRO A 102 -12.50 2.82 9.06
C PRO A 102 -13.21 4.17 9.00
N ASP A 103 -13.87 4.59 10.09
CA ASP A 103 -14.69 5.80 10.16
C ASP A 103 -13.88 7.08 10.44
N THR A 104 -12.54 7.02 10.36
CA THR A 104 -11.63 8.13 10.67
C THR A 104 -10.75 8.53 9.48
N TRP A 105 -10.33 9.79 9.48
CA TRP A 105 -9.28 10.26 8.58
C TRP A 105 -7.94 9.74 9.07
N VAL A 106 -7.27 8.93 8.25
CA VAL A 106 -5.97 8.35 8.60
C VAL A 106 -4.91 8.89 7.67
N TYR A 107 -3.98 9.66 8.21
CA TYR A 107 -2.80 10.12 7.47
C TYR A 107 -1.75 9.03 7.42
N ALA A 108 -1.11 8.89 6.27
CA ALA A 108 -0.07 7.92 6.01
C ALA A 108 1.19 8.59 5.42
N PRO A 109 2.39 8.04 5.68
CA PRO A 109 3.59 8.46 4.98
C PRO A 109 3.50 8.18 3.47
N GLY A 110 4.05 9.06 2.65
CA GLY A 110 4.31 8.81 1.23
C GLY A 110 5.81 8.87 0.94
N PHE A 111 6.25 8.34 -0.20
CA PHE A 111 7.65 8.43 -0.61
C PHE A 111 7.81 9.41 -1.75
N GLU A 112 8.66 10.43 -1.57
CA GLU A 112 8.93 11.43 -2.59
C GLU A 112 10.19 11.01 -3.38
N ARG A 113 10.04 10.82 -4.70
CA ARG A 113 11.06 10.25 -5.60
C ARG A 113 12.16 11.22 -6.02
N THR A 114 11.93 12.52 -5.93
CA THR A 114 12.96 13.56 -6.13
C THR A 114 13.87 13.67 -4.92
N LEU A 115 13.29 13.63 -3.71
CA LEU A 115 14.04 13.66 -2.45
C LEU A 115 14.61 12.30 -2.08
N GLU A 116 14.03 11.24 -2.62
CA GLU A 116 14.26 9.86 -2.19
C GLU A 116 14.03 9.71 -0.67
N GLN A 117 12.96 10.31 -0.13
CA GLN A 117 12.65 10.26 1.31
C GLN A 117 11.19 9.91 1.60
N PRO A 118 10.93 9.24 2.73
CA PRO A 118 9.59 9.18 3.31
C PRO A 118 9.19 10.57 3.83
N ILE A 119 7.99 11.02 3.48
CA ILE A 119 7.37 12.26 3.95
C ILE A 119 6.14 11.91 4.79
N ALA A 120 6.19 12.26 6.07
CA ALA A 120 5.10 12.03 7.00
C ALA A 120 3.82 12.76 6.55
N ALA A 121 2.67 12.10 6.71
CA ALA A 121 1.35 12.64 6.37
C ALA A 121 1.20 13.17 4.93
N ALA A 122 2.00 12.65 3.98
CA ALA A 122 1.89 13.00 2.56
C ALA A 122 0.64 12.40 1.89
N MET A 123 0.01 11.40 2.52
CA MET A 123 -1.17 10.71 2.01
C MET A 123 -2.27 10.67 3.07
N VAL A 124 -3.52 10.51 2.62
CA VAL A 124 -4.68 10.42 3.51
C VAL A 124 -5.67 9.37 3.00
N VAL A 125 -6.18 8.56 3.92
CA VAL A 125 -7.30 7.64 3.69
C VAL A 125 -8.55 8.26 4.32
N PRO A 126 -9.56 8.63 3.51
CA PRO A 126 -10.80 9.19 4.03
C PRO A 126 -11.68 8.10 4.69
N PRO A 127 -12.60 8.48 5.61
CA PRO A 127 -13.56 7.54 6.18
C PRO A 127 -14.40 6.76 5.15
N SER A 128 -14.68 7.41 4.00
CA SER A 128 -15.46 6.86 2.89
C SER A 128 -14.73 5.77 2.09
N ALA A 129 -13.42 5.62 2.23
CA ALA A 129 -12.67 4.60 1.52
C ALA A 129 -13.08 3.22 2.00
N ARG A 130 -13.51 2.35 1.10
CA ARG A 130 -13.84 0.94 1.38
C ARG A 130 -12.78 -0.02 0.86
N LEU A 131 -12.03 0.39 -0.16
CA LEU A 131 -10.86 -0.34 -0.64
C LEU A 131 -9.60 0.46 -0.32
N VAL A 132 -8.63 -0.16 0.35
CA VAL A 132 -7.26 0.36 0.41
C VAL A 132 -6.40 -0.54 -0.47
N VAL A 133 -5.80 0.03 -1.50
CA VAL A 133 -4.78 -0.64 -2.31
C VAL A 133 -3.42 -0.35 -1.68
N THR A 134 -2.61 -1.38 -1.51
CA THR A 134 -1.23 -1.27 -1.08
C THR A 134 -0.33 -2.11 -1.97
N GLU A 135 0.93 -1.70 -2.12
CA GLU A 135 1.87 -2.39 -2.98
C GLU A 135 3.27 -2.38 -2.36
N GLY A 136 4.04 -3.43 -2.60
CA GLY A 136 5.38 -3.57 -2.04
C GLY A 136 6.08 -4.87 -2.39
N ASN A 137 7.41 -4.88 -2.28
CA ASN A 137 8.22 -6.07 -2.59
C ASN A 137 8.17 -7.15 -1.50
N TYR A 138 7.76 -6.78 -0.28
CA TYR A 138 7.88 -7.62 0.92
C TYR A 138 6.55 -8.06 1.52
N LEU A 139 5.42 -7.80 0.85
CA LEU A 139 4.09 -8.18 1.35
C LEU A 139 3.92 -9.70 1.53
N LEU A 140 4.73 -10.51 0.85
CA LEU A 140 4.73 -11.97 0.92
C LEU A 140 6.03 -12.55 1.52
N LEU A 141 6.91 -11.70 2.09
CA LEU A 141 8.17 -12.15 2.67
C LEU A 141 7.91 -12.88 4.01
N PRO A 142 8.29 -14.16 4.17
CA PRO A 142 8.07 -14.92 5.40
C PRO A 142 9.11 -14.56 6.48
N GLU A 143 9.14 -13.28 6.86
CA GLU A 143 9.92 -12.77 7.98
C GLU A 143 8.98 -12.20 9.03
N PRO A 144 9.22 -12.42 10.35
CA PRO A 144 8.30 -11.99 11.41
C PRO A 144 7.88 -10.52 11.33
N ARG A 145 8.78 -9.63 10.91
CA ARG A 145 8.52 -8.19 10.78
C ARG A 145 7.50 -7.85 9.68
N TRP A 146 7.43 -8.67 8.63
CA TRP A 146 6.55 -8.48 7.47
C TRP A 146 5.28 -9.33 7.54
N GLU A 147 5.30 -10.44 8.29
CA GLU A 147 4.11 -11.26 8.55
C GLU A 147 2.97 -10.45 9.21
N ALA A 148 3.31 -9.51 10.10
CA ALA A 148 2.32 -8.63 10.72
C ALA A 148 1.63 -7.71 9.71
N ALA A 149 2.38 -7.18 8.73
CA ALA A 149 1.80 -6.39 7.64
C ALA A 149 0.92 -7.26 6.76
N ARG A 150 1.39 -8.47 6.38
CA ARG A 150 0.60 -9.42 5.60
C ARG A 150 -0.71 -9.80 6.29
N ALA A 151 -0.71 -9.99 7.60
CA ALA A 151 -1.90 -10.35 8.37
C ALA A 151 -3.01 -9.29 8.32
N ALA A 152 -2.67 -8.02 8.05
CA ALA A 152 -3.63 -6.94 7.86
C ALA A 152 -4.14 -6.83 6.41
N ILE A 153 -3.54 -7.56 5.47
CA ILE A 153 -3.92 -7.53 4.05
C ILE A 153 -4.93 -8.66 3.78
N THR A 154 -6.08 -8.30 3.20
CA THR A 154 -7.18 -9.24 2.94
C THR A 154 -6.85 -10.22 1.82
N GLU A 155 -6.27 -9.72 0.73
CA GLU A 155 -5.85 -10.49 -0.45
C GLU A 155 -4.55 -9.90 -1.00
N VAL A 156 -3.64 -10.74 -1.52
CA VAL A 156 -2.40 -10.31 -2.19
C VAL A 156 -2.24 -11.05 -3.51
#